data_AF-A0A840HPK0-F1
#
_entry.id   AF-A0A840HPK0-F1
#
_cell.length_a   1.000
_cell.length_b   1.000
_cell.length_c   1.000
_cell.angle_alpha   90.00
_cell.angle_beta   90.00
_cell.angle_gamma   90.00
#
_symmetry.space_group_name_H-M   'P 1'
#
loop_
_entity.id
_entity.type
_entity.pdbx_description
1 polymer ?
#
loop_
_entity_poly.entity_id
_entity_poly.type
_entity_poly.pdbx_seq_one_letter_code
_entity_poly.pdbx_strand_id
1 'polypeptide(L)'
;MPVWVSTIGFVIAPVTTLIAVWMTSHFAWRRSQNEKLWDRKANAYGAILEALHEMDAWFTVSMNDAMLRRDPSDEIVEERGASYRSARKILRGVVGREVWLLDPAVKERAEAMNKVLDDHYDGWFEVLDAGSYAVAQAIKEITALATRELKTERTH
;
A
#
# COMPACT_ATOMS: atom_id res chain seq x y z
N MET A 1 -61.34 -26.93 -9.85
CA MET A 1 -60.12 -26.17 -10.20
C MET A 1 -59.32 -26.98 -11.21
N PRO A 2 -58.82 -26.39 -12.30
CA PRO A 2 -58.15 -27.14 -13.35
C PRO A 2 -56.81 -27.71 -12.84
N VAL A 3 -56.68 -29.04 -12.92
CA VAL A 3 -55.51 -29.84 -12.48
C VAL A 3 -54.20 -29.35 -13.12
N TRP A 4 -54.30 -28.71 -14.29
CA TRP A 4 -53.20 -28.09 -15.04
C TRP A 4 -52.49 -26.93 -14.32
N VAL A 5 -53.16 -26.24 -13.39
CA VAL A 5 -52.53 -25.14 -12.63
C VAL A 5 -51.53 -25.69 -11.59
N SER A 6 -51.77 -26.92 -11.09
CA SER A 6 -50.91 -27.54 -10.06
C SER A 6 -49.59 -28.06 -10.63
N THR A 7 -49.58 -28.58 -11.87
CA THR A 7 -48.39 -29.14 -12.50
C THR A 7 -47.41 -28.06 -12.98
N ILE A 8 -47.91 -26.91 -13.43
CA ILE A 8 -47.07 -25.76 -13.85
C ILE A 8 -46.32 -25.18 -12.64
N GLY A 9 -46.97 -25.08 -11.48
CA GLY A 9 -46.34 -24.62 -10.24
C GLY A 9 -45.17 -25.50 -9.78
N PHE A 10 -45.26 -26.83 -10.01
CA PHE A 10 -44.23 -27.78 -9.59
C PHE A 10 -42.93 -27.68 -10.40
N VAL A 11 -42.99 -27.18 -11.64
CA VAL A 11 -41.80 -26.99 -12.50
C VAL A 11 -41.21 -25.59 -12.35
N ILE A 12 -42.04 -24.56 -12.15
CA ILE A 12 -41.56 -23.18 -11.98
C ILE A 12 -40.78 -23.03 -10.67
N ALA A 13 -41.28 -23.60 -9.56
CA ALA A 13 -40.64 -23.49 -8.25
C ALA A 13 -39.15 -23.92 -8.25
N PRO A 14 -38.76 -25.14 -8.70
CA PRO A 14 -37.35 -25.55 -8.71
C PRO A 14 -36.49 -24.69 -9.65
N VAL A 15 -37.02 -24.24 -10.79
CA VAL A 15 -36.27 -23.36 -11.71
C VAL A 15 -35.99 -22.01 -11.05
N THR A 16 -36.97 -21.41 -10.38
CA THR A 16 -36.76 -20.15 -9.65
C THR A 16 -35.74 -20.30 -8.51
N THR A 17 -35.78 -21.42 -7.78
CA THR A 17 -34.78 -21.70 -6.73
C THR A 17 -33.38 -21.86 -7.30
N LEU A 18 -33.22 -22.55 -8.43
CA LEU A 18 -31.91 -22.70 -9.09
C LEU A 18 -31.34 -21.35 -9.54
N ILE A 19 -32.19 -20.49 -10.13
CA ILE A 19 -31.78 -19.13 -10.52
C ILE A 19 -31.38 -18.31 -9.30
N ALA A 20 -32.16 -18.37 -8.22
CA ALA A 20 -31.86 -17.65 -6.97
C ALA A 20 -30.55 -18.11 -6.33
N VAL A 21 -30.31 -19.43 -6.26
CA VAL A 21 -29.05 -20.00 -5.75
C VAL A 21 -27.87 -19.58 -6.62
N TRP A 22 -28.01 -19.64 -7.95
CA TRP A 22 -26.95 -19.22 -8.87
C TRP A 22 -26.62 -17.74 -8.72
N MET A 23 -27.62 -16.86 -8.67
CA MET A 23 -27.41 -15.43 -8.43
C MET A 23 -26.71 -15.18 -7.10
N THR A 24 -27.17 -15.82 -6.03
CA THR A 24 -26.60 -15.66 -4.68
C THR A 24 -25.14 -16.11 -4.65
N SER A 25 -24.83 -17.25 -5.26
CA SER A 25 -23.47 -17.78 -5.39
C SER A 25 -22.57 -16.82 -6.19
N HIS A 26 -23.08 -16.27 -7.28
CA HIS A 26 -22.34 -15.31 -8.11
C HIS A 26 -22.04 -14.00 -7.37
N PHE A 27 -22.99 -13.48 -6.60
CA PHE A 27 -22.76 -12.30 -5.76
C PHE A 27 -21.76 -12.58 -4.64
N ALA A 28 -21.88 -13.74 -3.97
CA ALA A 28 -20.93 -14.15 -2.93
C ALA A 28 -19.50 -14.29 -3.49
N TRP A 29 -19.35 -14.87 -4.68
CA TRP A 29 -18.04 -14.95 -5.36
C TRP A 29 -17.47 -13.55 -5.61
N ARG A 30 -18.24 -12.65 -6.24
CA ARG A 30 -17.77 -11.30 -6.57
C ARG A 30 -17.34 -10.54 -5.33
N ARG A 31 -18.14 -10.61 -4.27
CA ARG A 31 -17.81 -10.01 -2.97
C ARG A 31 -16.48 -10.55 -2.43
N SER A 32 -16.29 -11.87 -2.44
CA SER A 32 -15.05 -12.48 -1.92
C SER A 32 -13.81 -12.07 -2.73
N GLN A 33 -13.92 -11.89 -4.05
CA GLN A 33 -12.80 -11.40 -4.86
C GLN A 33 -12.47 -9.94 -4.54
N ASN A 34 -13.50 -9.10 -4.35
CA ASN A 34 -13.30 -7.71 -3.95
C ASN A 34 -12.65 -7.60 -2.57
N GLU A 35 -13.07 -8.42 -1.60
CA GLU A 35 -12.45 -8.49 -0.27
C GLU A 35 -10.96 -8.89 -0.37
N LYS A 36 -10.61 -9.89 -1.19
CA LYS A 36 -9.21 -10.30 -1.41
C LYS A 36 -8.36 -9.20 -2.07
N LEU A 37 -8.92 -8.47 -3.04
CA LEU A 37 -8.23 -7.36 -3.69
C LEU A 37 -8.00 -6.21 -2.70
N TRP A 38 -9.03 -5.89 -1.90
CA TRP A 38 -8.94 -4.87 -0.86
C TRP A 38 -7.87 -5.23 0.18
N ASP A 39 -7.86 -6.48 0.68
CA ASP A 39 -6.85 -6.95 1.63
C ASP A 39 -5.44 -6.85 1.04
N ARG A 40 -5.27 -7.21 -0.23
CA ARG A 40 -3.97 -7.10 -0.91
C ARG A 40 -3.52 -5.64 -1.05
N LYS A 41 -4.43 -4.72 -1.38
CA LYS A 41 -4.15 -3.27 -1.41
C LYS A 41 -3.75 -2.75 -0.03
N ALA A 42 -4.52 -3.09 0.99
CA ALA A 42 -4.25 -2.67 2.36
C ALA A 42 -2.88 -3.17 2.84
N ASN A 43 -2.53 -4.43 2.54
CA ASN A 43 -1.22 -4.99 2.86
C ASN A 43 -0.08 -4.31 2.09
N ALA A 44 -0.28 -4.01 0.80
CA ALA A 44 0.73 -3.30 0.00
C ALA A 44 0.96 -1.87 0.52
N TYR A 45 -0.10 -1.13 0.83
CA TYR A 45 0.01 0.19 1.45
C TYR A 45 0.67 0.14 2.83
N GLY A 46 0.32 -0.83 3.66
CA GLY A 46 0.94 -1.06 4.96
C GLY A 46 2.46 -1.24 4.84
N ALA A 47 2.90 -2.13 3.96
CA ALA A 47 4.33 -2.37 3.73
C ALA A 47 5.07 -1.16 3.15
N ILE A 48 4.42 -0.36 2.30
CA ILE A 48 5.00 0.88 1.76
C ILE A 48 5.19 1.91 2.89
N LEU A 49 4.15 2.15 3.70
CA LEU A 49 4.19 3.14 4.77
C LEU A 49 5.14 2.74 5.89
N GLU A 50 5.18 1.46 6.26
CA GLU A 50 6.13 0.92 7.22
C GLU A 50 7.58 1.16 6.76
N ALA A 51 7.90 0.84 5.50
CA ALA A 51 9.22 1.10 4.94
C ALA A 51 9.57 2.60 4.92
N LEU A 52 8.60 3.47 4.59
CA LEU A 52 8.83 4.92 4.61
C LEU A 52 9.08 5.45 6.03
N HIS A 53 8.35 4.96 7.03
CA HIS A 53 8.58 5.35 8.43
C HIS A 53 9.94 4.88 8.96
N GLU A 54 10.39 3.69 8.58
CA GLU A 54 11.73 3.22 8.92
C GLU A 54 12.82 4.11 8.28
N MET A 55 12.61 4.54 7.02
CA MET A 55 13.50 5.50 6.37
C MET A 55 13.51 6.86 7.07
N ASP A 56 12.34 7.37 7.47
CA ASP A 56 12.19 8.65 8.19
C ASP A 56 12.85 8.62 9.58
N ALA A 57 12.73 7.50 10.29
CA ALA A 57 13.38 7.30 11.58
C ALA A 57 14.91 7.38 11.45
N TRP A 58 15.48 6.79 10.39
CA TRP A 58 16.91 6.91 10.10
C TRP A 58 17.33 8.38 9.90
N PHE A 59 16.61 9.14 9.07
CA PHE A 59 16.91 10.56 8.84
C PHE A 59 16.81 11.38 10.13
N THR A 60 15.77 11.16 10.93
CA THR A 60 15.55 11.87 12.20
C THR A 60 16.73 11.66 13.16
N VAL A 61 17.18 10.42 13.30
CA VAL A 61 18.30 10.07 14.18
C VAL A 61 19.62 10.62 13.64
N SER A 62 19.90 10.44 12.35
CA SER A 62 21.12 10.95 11.70
C SER A 62 21.20 12.47 11.73
N MET A 63 20.08 13.16 11.56
CA MET A 63 20.00 14.62 11.69
C MET A 63 20.31 15.06 13.12
N ASN A 64 19.73 14.40 14.12
CA ASN A 64 19.99 14.70 15.52
C ASN A 64 21.47 14.48 15.90
N ASP A 65 22.08 13.39 15.44
CA ASP A 65 23.49 13.11 15.69
C ASP A 65 24.39 14.17 15.02
N ALA A 66 24.08 14.59 13.79
CA ALA A 66 24.78 15.67 13.10
C ALA A 66 24.64 17.02 13.82
N MET A 67 23.43 17.38 14.28
CA MET A 67 23.18 18.63 15.02
C MET A 67 23.90 18.68 16.36
N LEU A 68 23.95 17.53 17.07
CA LEU A 68 24.60 17.42 18.37
C LEU A 68 26.10 17.11 18.29
N ARG A 69 26.66 17.00 17.07
CA ARG A 69 28.04 16.58 16.81
C ARG A 69 28.40 15.29 17.54
N ARG A 70 27.47 14.33 17.53
CA ARG A 70 27.70 12.99 18.07
C ARG A 70 28.33 12.16 16.97
N ASP A 71 29.44 11.52 17.30
CA ASP A 71 30.05 10.49 16.48
C ASP A 71 29.61 9.12 17.03
N PRO A 72 28.52 8.52 16.50
CA PRO A 72 28.17 7.15 16.84
C PRO A 72 29.29 6.18 16.40
N SER A 73 29.37 5.02 17.05
CA SER A 73 30.31 3.98 16.63
C SER A 73 30.00 3.47 15.23
N ASP A 74 31.02 3.02 14.50
CA ASP A 74 30.88 2.46 13.15
C ASP A 74 29.85 1.32 13.08
N GLU A 75 29.75 0.51 14.15
CA GLU A 75 28.76 -0.56 14.28
C GLU A 75 27.32 -0.03 14.23
N ILE A 76 27.03 1.05 14.96
CA ILE A 76 25.71 1.68 15.00
C ILE A 76 25.39 2.33 13.64
N VAL A 77 26.38 2.98 13.02
CA VAL A 77 26.22 3.59 11.70
C VAL A 77 25.87 2.53 10.65
N GLU A 78 26.58 1.39 10.67
CA GLU A 78 26.34 0.31 9.73
C GLU A 78 25.01 -0.39 9.97
N GLU A 79 24.64 -0.65 11.23
CA GLU A 79 23.33 -1.23 11.59
C GLU A 79 22.18 -0.35 11.07
N ARG A 80 22.23 0.95 11.37
CA ARG A 80 21.23 1.93 10.92
C ARG A 80 21.19 2.04 9.40
N GLY A 81 22.37 2.10 8.77
CA GLY A 81 22.50 2.12 7.32
C GLY A 81 21.92 0.87 6.67
N ALA A 82 22.11 -0.30 7.27
CA ALA A 82 21.53 -1.56 6.80
C ALA A 82 20.00 -1.56 6.91
N SER A 83 19.43 -1.06 8.02
CA SER A 83 17.97 -0.92 8.18
C SER A 83 17.39 -0.01 7.10
N TYR A 84 17.97 1.18 6.90
CA TYR A 84 17.56 2.11 5.86
C TYR A 84 17.60 1.49 4.46
N ARG A 85 18.71 0.82 4.10
CA ARG A 85 18.84 0.14 2.79
C ARG A 85 17.82 -0.97 2.62
N SER A 86 17.53 -1.72 3.69
CA SER A 86 16.50 -2.76 3.70
C SER A 86 15.10 -2.19 3.47
N ALA A 87 14.72 -1.14 4.22
CA ALA A 87 13.45 -0.45 4.08
C ALA A 87 13.27 0.10 2.65
N ARG A 88 14.29 0.78 2.12
CA ARG A 88 14.28 1.30 0.74
C ARG A 88 14.12 0.19 -0.30
N LYS A 89 14.75 -0.98 -0.08
CA LYS A 89 14.59 -2.15 -0.95
C LYS A 89 13.18 -2.73 -0.87
N ILE A 90 12.58 -2.82 0.31
CA ILE A 90 11.19 -3.26 0.51
C ILE A 90 10.25 -2.33 -0.24
N LEU A 91 10.37 -1.02 -0.04
CA LEU A 91 9.57 0.00 -0.73
C LEU A 91 9.62 -0.18 -2.24
N ARG A 92 10.83 -0.21 -2.83
CA ARG A 92 11.02 -0.39 -4.28
C ARG A 92 10.44 -1.73 -4.75
N GLY A 93 10.60 -2.79 -3.96
CA GLY A 93 10.08 -4.12 -4.26
C GLY A 93 8.55 -4.18 -4.27
N VAL A 94 7.89 -3.58 -3.27
CA VAL A 94 6.42 -3.56 -3.17
C VAL A 94 5.83 -2.68 -4.27
N VAL A 95 6.33 -1.45 -4.42
CA VAL A 95 5.88 -0.53 -5.47
C VAL A 95 6.04 -1.17 -6.86
N GLY A 96 7.18 -1.82 -7.13
CA GLY A 96 7.42 -2.48 -8.42
C GLY A 96 6.54 -3.70 -8.69
N ARG A 97 6.26 -4.55 -7.69
CA ARG A 97 5.43 -5.76 -7.86
C ARG A 97 3.94 -5.46 -7.92
N GLU A 98 3.48 -4.43 -7.20
CA GLU A 98 2.07 -4.10 -7.02
C GLU A 98 1.62 -2.89 -7.88
N VAL A 99 2.41 -2.47 -8.89
CA VAL A 99 2.06 -1.36 -9.81
C VAL A 99 0.68 -1.51 -10.43
N TRP A 100 0.27 -2.73 -10.77
CA TRP A 100 -1.01 -2.98 -11.41
C TRP A 100 -2.20 -2.90 -10.44
N LEU A 101 -1.93 -2.95 -9.13
CA LEU A 101 -2.92 -2.98 -8.07
C LEU A 101 -3.13 -1.59 -7.45
N LEU A 102 -2.06 -0.81 -7.28
CA LEU A 102 -2.06 0.48 -6.61
C LEU A 102 -2.36 1.64 -7.58
N ASP A 103 -2.81 2.78 -7.03
CA ASP A 103 -2.91 4.04 -7.78
C ASP A 103 -1.55 4.36 -8.45
N PRO A 104 -1.49 4.62 -9.78
CA PRO A 104 -0.26 4.95 -10.48
C PRO A 104 0.52 6.11 -9.85
N ALA A 105 -0.18 7.04 -9.18
CA ALA A 105 0.45 8.15 -8.47
C ALA A 105 1.37 7.68 -7.33
N VAL A 106 1.11 6.52 -6.71
CA VAL A 106 1.99 5.96 -5.66
C VAL A 106 3.38 5.69 -6.22
N LYS A 107 3.44 5.10 -7.41
CA LYS A 107 4.71 4.84 -8.11
C LYS A 107 5.42 6.14 -8.43
N GLU A 108 4.70 7.12 -8.98
CA GLU A 108 5.27 8.44 -9.30
C GLU A 108 5.85 9.12 -8.06
N ARG A 109 5.15 9.09 -6.91
CA ARG A 109 5.65 9.68 -5.66
C ARG A 109 6.88 8.94 -5.12
N ALA A 110 6.87 7.61 -5.16
CA ALA A 110 8.02 6.81 -4.75
C ALA A 110 9.23 7.04 -5.66
N GLU A 111 9.04 7.18 -6.98
CA GLU A 111 10.11 7.48 -7.93
C GLU A 111 10.65 8.90 -7.76
N ALA A 112 9.78 9.90 -7.56
CA ALA A 112 10.19 11.27 -7.28
C ALA A 112 11.04 11.36 -6.00
N MET A 113 10.60 10.70 -4.92
CA MET A 113 11.38 10.61 -3.67
C MET A 113 12.72 9.91 -3.91
N ASN A 114 12.72 8.77 -4.62
CA ASN A 114 13.96 8.05 -4.89
C ASN A 114 14.95 8.87 -5.71
N LYS A 115 14.47 9.70 -6.65
CA LYS A 115 15.31 10.62 -7.41
C LYS A 115 16.02 11.62 -6.51
N VAL A 116 15.30 12.22 -5.55
CA VAL A 116 15.88 13.17 -4.58
C VAL A 116 16.94 12.49 -3.71
N LEU A 117 16.66 11.24 -3.28
CA LEU A 117 17.58 10.43 -2.47
C LEU A 117 18.82 9.92 -3.22
N ASP A 118 18.76 9.85 -4.55
CA ASP A 118 19.86 9.44 -5.41
C ASP A 118 20.62 10.66 -6.00
N ASP A 119 20.20 11.88 -5.67
CA ASP A 119 20.85 13.11 -6.15
C ASP A 119 22.17 13.40 -5.42
N HIS A 120 23.00 14.25 -6.01
CA HIS A 120 24.28 14.64 -5.44
C HIS A 120 24.16 15.96 -4.69
N TYR A 121 24.64 15.99 -3.45
CA TYR A 121 24.68 17.17 -2.60
C TYR A 121 26.09 17.41 -2.10
N ASP A 122 26.45 18.67 -1.90
CA ASP A 122 27.81 19.06 -1.51
C ASP A 122 28.08 18.82 -0.02
N GLY A 123 27.03 18.80 0.81
CA GLY A 123 27.13 18.62 2.25
C GLY A 123 26.30 17.47 2.80
N TRP A 124 26.83 16.78 3.82
CA TRP A 124 26.10 15.74 4.55
C TRP A 124 24.77 16.24 5.14
N PHE A 125 24.76 17.46 5.66
CA PHE A 125 23.54 18.06 6.21
C PHE A 125 22.47 18.28 5.13
N GLU A 126 22.88 18.69 3.92
CA GLU A 126 21.98 18.85 2.77
C GLU A 126 21.38 17.52 2.34
N VAL A 127 22.18 16.43 2.32
CA VAL A 127 21.70 15.07 2.07
C VAL A 127 20.61 14.68 3.07
N LEU A 128 20.85 14.94 4.35
CA LEU A 128 19.90 14.59 5.41
C LEU A 128 18.62 15.43 5.34
N ASP A 129 18.73 16.73 5.10
CA ASP A 129 17.58 17.64 5.02
C ASP A 129 16.71 17.34 3.80
N ALA A 130 17.32 17.26 2.61
CA ALA A 130 16.61 16.94 1.38
C ALA A 130 15.97 15.54 1.42
N GLY A 131 16.70 14.56 1.96
CA GLY A 131 16.21 13.20 2.10
C GLY A 131 15.07 13.08 3.11
N SER A 132 15.19 13.70 4.29
CA SER A 132 14.13 13.75 5.30
C SER A 132 12.87 14.40 4.74
N TYR A 133 13.01 15.55 4.09
CA TYR A 133 11.88 16.24 3.44
C TYR A 133 11.20 15.37 2.39
N ALA A 134 11.96 14.71 1.52
CA ALA A 134 11.43 13.85 0.47
C ALA A 134 10.65 12.66 1.04
N VAL A 135 11.18 12.00 2.07
CA VAL A 135 10.51 10.87 2.72
C VAL A 135 9.25 11.32 3.45
N ALA A 136 9.30 12.40 4.23
CA ALA A 136 8.14 12.95 4.93
C ALA A 136 7.03 13.36 3.96
N GLN A 137 7.38 13.99 2.83
CA GLN A 137 6.43 14.34 1.79
C GLN A 137 5.82 13.09 1.14
N ALA A 138 6.62 12.06 0.85
CA ALA A 138 6.13 10.79 0.30
C ALA A 138 5.15 10.09 1.27
N ILE A 139 5.45 10.06 2.58
CA ILE A 139 4.55 9.54 3.61
C ILE A 139 3.20 10.26 3.54
N LYS A 140 3.21 11.59 3.56
CA LYS A 140 1.99 12.41 3.53
C LYS A 140 1.15 12.13 2.29
N GLU A 141 1.78 12.13 1.12
CA GLU A 141 1.09 11.97 -0.16
C GLU A 141 0.56 10.54 -0.34
N ILE A 142 1.37 9.53 -0.06
CA ILE A 142 0.97 8.12 -0.20
C ILE A 142 -0.12 7.77 0.83
N THR A 143 -0.06 8.30 2.05
CA THR A 143 -1.13 8.13 3.04
C THR A 143 -2.46 8.70 2.55
N ALA A 144 -2.43 9.86 1.89
CA ALA A 144 -3.64 10.45 1.31
C ALA A 144 -4.21 9.59 0.17
N LEU A 145 -3.35 9.03 -0.68
CA LEU A 145 -3.74 8.08 -1.74
C LEU A 145 -4.35 6.81 -1.16
N ALA A 146 -3.68 6.20 -0.18
CA ALA A 146 -4.13 5.00 0.51
C ALA A 146 -5.50 5.20 1.17
N THR A 147 -5.67 6.33 1.88
CA THR A 147 -6.92 6.66 2.55
C THR A 147 -8.06 6.84 1.55
N ARG A 148 -7.78 7.43 0.39
CA ARG A 148 -8.78 7.63 -0.67
C ARG A 148 -9.20 6.29 -1.27
N GLU A 149 -8.24 5.49 -1.75
CA GLU A 149 -8.55 4.20 -2.39
C GLU A 149 -9.26 3.23 -1.46
N LEU A 150 -8.77 3.04 -0.23
CA LEU A 150 -9.33 2.08 0.72
C LEU A 150 -10.73 2.48 1.22
N LYS A 151 -11.08 3.77 1.21
CA LYS A 151 -12.43 4.24 1.55
C LYS A 151 -13.41 4.02 0.41
N THR A 152 -13.04 4.34 -0.83
CA THR A 152 -13.92 4.21 -2.00
C THR A 152 -14.35 2.76 -2.23
N GLU A 153 -13.48 1.80 -1.95
CA GLU A 153 -13.78 0.37 -2.14
C GLU A 153 -14.70 -0.23 -1.06
N ARG A 154 -14.87 0.44 0.09
CA ARG A 154 -15.74 -0.06 1.17
C ARG A 154 -17.22 0.34 1.01
N THR A 155 -17.51 1.30 0.13
CA THR A 155 -18.87 1.85 -0.08
C THR A 155 -19.67 1.20 -1.21
N HIS A 156 -19.13 0.16 -1.85
CA HIS A 156 -19.79 -0.62 -2.91
C HIS A 156 -19.99 -2.07 -2.49
#